data_AF-A0A521Z5V8-F1
#
_entry.id   AF-A0A521Z5V8-F1
#
_cell.length_a   1.000
_cell.length_b   1.000
_cell.length_c   1.000
_cell.angle_alpha   90.00
_cell.angle_beta   90.00
_cell.angle_gamma   90.00
#
_symmetry.space_group_name_H-M   'P 1'
#
loop_
_entity.id
_entity.type
_entity.pdbx_description
1 polymer ?
#
loop_
_entity_poly.entity_id
_entity_poly.type
_entity_poly.pdbx_seq_one_letter_code
_entity_poly.pdbx_strand_id
1 'polypeptide(L)'
;MSPQQHIKLVAGLLAVSIAIEVNLLAGIEHVSDAVYHGLHIAFMAAVVLSQFALYLSSRGASPHAGYAGWMALGMASTAVGDYVNGAMSGVEPVSLKLTWAMLLFGVGYVIYVLMLWRHDRESVAAGQGARGLWRYGLALPLLAGNLLAWLQHVQPGVQAHPLLRDGSFAFNLTIYVAMPVLAMRYFINSGWAIGGLVVLIGGILIPYSDLILFGSWLRSGVDPAVPSFQLYAYNWIVYFGGQALMAMFPALVMQPEGRAKAP
;
A
#
# COMPACT_ATOMS: atom_id res chain seq x y z
N MET A 1 22.85 2.05 1.80
CA MET A 1 22.06 2.81 0.82
C MET A 1 21.61 4.11 1.47
N SER A 2 21.92 5.27 0.89
CA SER A 2 21.41 6.53 1.45
C SER A 2 19.90 6.69 1.21
N PRO A 3 19.18 7.48 2.01
CA PRO A 3 17.75 7.72 1.78
C PRO A 3 17.44 8.26 0.38
N GLN A 4 18.28 9.16 -0.15
CA GLN A 4 18.14 9.67 -1.51
C GLN A 4 18.35 8.59 -2.59
N GLN A 5 19.29 7.67 -2.39
CA GLN A 5 19.48 6.53 -3.29
C GLN A 5 18.25 5.61 -3.28
N HIS A 6 17.67 5.36 -2.11
CA HIS A 6 16.45 4.57 -1.95
C HIS A 6 15.28 5.19 -2.72
N ILE A 7 15.02 6.49 -2.53
CA ILE A 7 13.96 7.22 -3.23
C ILE A 7 14.14 7.12 -4.76
N LYS A 8 15.35 7.37 -5.26
CA LYS A 8 15.66 7.27 -6.70
C LYS A 8 15.42 5.87 -7.26
N LEU A 9 15.85 4.84 -6.52
CA LEU A 9 15.65 3.44 -6.92
C LEU A 9 14.16 3.10 -6.99
N VAL A 10 13.40 3.40 -5.94
CA VAL A 10 11.96 3.10 -5.89
C VAL A 10 11.17 3.88 -6.94
N ALA A 11 11.51 5.15 -7.17
CA ALA A 11 10.91 5.94 -8.25
C ALA A 11 11.23 5.35 -9.63
N GLY A 12 12.46 4.88 -9.84
CA GLY A 12 12.86 4.18 -11.06
C GLY A 12 12.08 2.88 -11.27
N LEU A 13 11.95 2.05 -10.23
CA LEU A 13 11.15 0.82 -10.30
C LEU A 13 9.68 1.12 -10.64
N LEU A 14 9.10 2.14 -10.02
CA LEU A 14 7.73 2.59 -10.34
C LEU A 14 7.59 3.02 -11.80
N ALA A 15 8.52 3.84 -12.31
CA ALA A 15 8.50 4.29 -13.70
C ALA A 15 8.61 3.12 -14.69
N VAL A 16 9.50 2.16 -14.42
CA VAL A 16 9.65 0.96 -15.26
C VAL A 16 8.39 0.10 -15.20
N SER A 17 7.81 -0.12 -14.02
CA SER A 17 6.56 -0.87 -13.89
C SER A 17 5.44 -0.21 -14.69
N ILE A 18 5.22 1.11 -14.53
CA ILE A 18 4.19 1.82 -15.29
C ILE A 18 4.42 1.70 -16.81
N ALA A 19 5.67 1.83 -17.26
CA ALA A 19 5.99 1.69 -18.69
C ALA A 19 5.64 0.29 -19.21
N ILE A 20 5.97 -0.77 -18.47
CA ILE A 20 5.59 -2.15 -18.82
C ILE A 20 4.07 -2.28 -18.88
N GLU A 21 3.36 -1.86 -17.83
CA GLU A 21 1.90 -1.97 -17.76
C GLU A 21 1.19 -1.26 -18.90
N VAL A 22 1.61 -0.03 -19.23
CA VAL A 22 1.01 0.73 -20.33
C VAL A 22 1.24 0.04 -21.68
N ASN A 23 2.42 -0.54 -21.92
CA ASN A 23 2.69 -1.28 -23.16
C ASN A 23 1.83 -2.55 -23.27
N LEU A 24 1.69 -3.30 -22.18
CA LEU A 24 0.88 -4.52 -22.13
C LEU A 24 -0.62 -4.20 -22.30
N LEU A 25 -1.12 -3.19 -21.61
CA LEU A 25 -2.52 -2.75 -21.72
C LEU A 25 -2.84 -2.17 -23.11
N ALA A 26 -1.89 -1.51 -23.75
CA ALA A 26 -2.02 -1.02 -25.13
C ALA A 26 -1.95 -2.14 -26.19
N GLY A 27 -1.61 -3.37 -25.79
CA GLY A 27 -1.46 -4.50 -26.70
C GLY A 27 -0.24 -4.38 -27.62
N ILE A 28 0.76 -3.58 -27.24
CA ILE A 28 2.01 -3.42 -28.01
C ILE A 28 2.86 -4.68 -27.89
N GLU A 29 2.88 -5.29 -26.71
CA GLU A 29 3.61 -6.52 -26.41
C GLU A 29 2.68 -7.53 -25.71
N HIS A 30 3.04 -8.81 -25.79
CA HIS A 30 2.32 -9.89 -25.13
C HIS A 30 3.27 -10.77 -24.32
N VAL A 31 2.91 -11.05 -23.07
CA VAL A 31 3.63 -11.95 -22.16
C VAL A 31 2.66 -12.96 -21.59
N SER A 32 3.16 -14.14 -21.20
CA SER A 32 2.34 -15.13 -20.50
C SER A 32 2.03 -14.66 -19.07
N ASP A 33 0.90 -15.10 -18.52
CA ASP A 33 0.50 -14.76 -17.14
C ASP A 33 1.60 -15.10 -16.13
N ALA A 34 2.25 -16.26 -16.27
CA ALA A 34 3.34 -16.64 -15.37
C ALA A 34 4.51 -15.64 -15.39
N VAL A 35 4.92 -15.18 -16.58
CA VAL A 35 6.00 -14.19 -16.71
C VAL A 35 5.56 -12.85 -16.14
N TYR A 36 4.33 -12.43 -16.46
CA TYR A 36 3.76 -11.18 -16.00
C TYR A 36 3.67 -11.08 -14.48
N HIS A 37 3.04 -12.07 -13.83
CA HIS A 37 2.98 -12.14 -12.37
C HIS A 37 4.38 -12.32 -11.76
N GLY A 38 5.30 -13.02 -12.43
CA GLY A 38 6.69 -13.13 -12.00
C GLY A 38 7.42 -11.78 -11.95
N LEU A 39 7.20 -10.91 -12.94
CA LEU A 39 7.74 -9.55 -12.96
C LEU A 39 7.23 -8.72 -11.78
N HIS A 40 5.95 -8.83 -11.46
CA HIS A 40 5.33 -8.14 -10.33
C HIS A 40 5.95 -8.53 -8.99
N ILE A 41 6.15 -9.83 -8.76
CA ILE A 41 6.85 -10.32 -7.57
C ILE A 41 8.30 -9.84 -7.55
N ALA A 42 8.98 -9.81 -8.70
CA ALA A 42 10.35 -9.28 -8.78
C ALA A 42 10.42 -7.79 -8.43
N PHE A 43 9.46 -6.98 -8.87
CA PHE A 43 9.35 -5.57 -8.51
C PHE A 43 9.14 -5.38 -7.00
N MET A 44 8.20 -6.12 -6.41
CA MET A 44 7.97 -6.08 -4.97
C MET A 44 9.19 -6.53 -4.17
N ALA A 45 9.86 -7.61 -4.60
CA ALA A 45 11.10 -8.07 -4.00
C ALA A 45 12.19 -6.99 -4.05
N ALA A 46 12.33 -6.27 -5.17
CA ALA A 46 13.30 -5.18 -5.29
C ALA A 46 12.99 -4.02 -4.31
N VAL A 47 11.71 -3.67 -4.11
CA VAL A 47 11.29 -2.66 -3.12
C VAL A 47 11.53 -3.14 -1.68
N VAL A 48 11.26 -4.40 -1.38
CA VAL A 48 11.53 -4.99 -0.06
C VAL A 48 13.03 -4.98 0.25
N LEU A 49 13.85 -5.43 -0.71
CA LEU A 49 15.30 -5.47 -0.56
C LEU A 49 15.90 -4.07 -0.41
N SER A 50 15.37 -3.07 -1.12
CA SER A 50 15.83 -1.68 -0.96
C SER A 50 15.52 -1.13 0.43
N GLN A 51 14.34 -1.44 1.00
CA GLN A 51 14.00 -1.07 2.37
C GLN A 51 14.92 -1.75 3.40
N PHE A 52 15.21 -3.04 3.23
CA PHE A 52 16.18 -3.73 4.10
C PHE A 52 17.57 -3.11 3.98
N ALA A 53 18.02 -2.80 2.77
CA ALA A 53 19.31 -2.14 2.55
C ALA A 53 19.36 -0.74 3.17
N LEU A 54 18.28 0.03 3.09
CA LEU A 54 18.13 1.32 3.76
C LEU A 54 18.21 1.18 5.28
N TYR A 55 17.49 0.21 5.86
CA TYR A 55 17.54 -0.09 7.29
C TYR A 55 18.96 -0.42 7.74
N LEU A 56 19.62 -1.38 7.07
CA LEU A 56 20.94 -1.87 7.47
C LEU A 56 22.01 -0.77 7.42
N SER A 57 21.95 0.12 6.44
CA SER A 57 22.91 1.24 6.37
C SER A 57 22.61 2.38 7.33
N SER A 58 21.37 2.50 7.83
CA SER A 58 20.95 3.64 8.65
C SER A 58 20.78 3.30 10.14
N ARG A 59 20.77 2.02 10.53
CA ARG A 59 20.47 1.55 11.90
C ARG A 59 21.39 2.06 13.02
N GLY A 60 22.55 2.62 12.68
CA GLY A 60 23.46 3.30 13.63
C GLY A 60 23.49 4.83 13.50
N ALA A 61 22.87 5.39 12.45
CA ALA A 61 22.97 6.80 12.08
C ALA A 61 21.66 7.59 12.27
N SER A 62 20.51 6.91 12.26
CA SER A 62 19.20 7.54 12.44
C SER A 62 18.28 6.71 13.35
N PRO A 63 17.61 7.32 14.34
CA PRO A 63 16.61 6.63 15.15
C PRO A 63 15.41 6.15 14.32
N HIS A 64 15.17 6.74 13.14
CA HIS A 64 14.08 6.37 12.25
C HIS A 64 14.42 5.20 11.31
N ALA A 65 15.65 4.68 11.35
CA ALA A 65 16.04 3.51 10.57
C ALA A 65 15.09 2.32 10.78
N GLY A 66 14.59 2.14 12.00
CA GLY A 66 13.64 1.08 12.33
C GLY A 66 12.36 1.11 11.48
N TYR A 67 11.94 2.28 10.97
CA TYR A 67 10.78 2.38 10.07
C TYR A 67 11.03 1.64 8.76
N ALA A 68 12.24 1.72 8.20
CA ALA A 68 12.58 0.99 6.99
C ALA A 68 12.53 -0.53 7.20
N GLY A 69 13.00 -1.01 8.36
CA GLY A 69 12.95 -2.44 8.71
C GLY A 69 11.52 -2.96 8.87
N TRP A 70 10.67 -2.22 9.58
CA TRP A 70 9.25 -2.57 9.73
C TRP A 70 8.50 -2.50 8.40
N MET A 71 8.71 -1.45 7.61
CA MET A 71 8.11 -1.34 6.28
C MET A 71 8.56 -2.47 5.37
N ALA A 72 9.83 -2.90 5.43
CA ALA A 72 10.32 -4.06 4.68
C ALA A 72 9.58 -5.35 5.07
N LEU A 73 9.35 -5.58 6.36
CA LEU A 73 8.58 -6.75 6.84
C LEU A 73 7.12 -6.68 6.37
N GLY A 74 6.50 -5.51 6.43
CA GLY A 74 5.13 -5.33 5.94
C GLY A 74 5.03 -5.59 4.43
N MET A 75 5.95 -5.03 3.64
CA MET A 75 6.04 -5.25 2.18
C MET A 75 6.38 -6.69 1.82
N ALA A 76 7.19 -7.38 2.63
CA ALA A 76 7.46 -8.80 2.42
C ALA A 76 6.18 -9.64 2.62
N SER A 77 5.38 -9.31 3.65
CA SER A 77 4.07 -9.95 3.85
C SER A 77 3.15 -9.71 2.66
N THR A 78 3.09 -8.47 2.15
CA THR A 78 2.24 -8.18 0.99
C THR A 78 2.76 -8.82 -0.29
N ALA A 79 4.08 -8.92 -0.49
CA ALA A 79 4.66 -9.64 -1.63
C ALA A 79 4.31 -11.15 -1.63
N VAL A 80 4.25 -11.78 -0.45
CA VAL A 80 3.74 -13.16 -0.33
C VAL A 80 2.25 -13.21 -0.69
N GLY A 81 1.49 -12.20 -0.27
CA GLY A 81 0.09 -12.03 -0.68
C GLY A 81 -0.07 -11.92 -2.19
N ASP A 82 0.79 -11.14 -2.85
CA ASP A 82 0.79 -10.97 -4.31
C ASP A 82 1.07 -12.28 -5.03
N TYR A 83 2.00 -13.09 -4.49
CA TYR A 83 2.28 -14.43 -5.01
C TYR A 83 1.05 -15.33 -4.91
N VAL A 84 0.42 -15.39 -3.73
CA VAL A 84 -0.80 -16.18 -3.51
C VAL A 84 -1.93 -15.71 -4.42
N ASN A 85 -2.04 -14.41 -4.63
CA ASN A 85 -3.08 -13.82 -5.44
C ASN A 85 -2.82 -13.92 -6.96
N GLY A 86 -1.61 -14.32 -7.36
CA GLY A 86 -1.21 -14.44 -8.75
C GLY A 86 -1.53 -15.78 -9.40
N ALA A 87 -1.32 -15.85 -10.72
CA ALA A 87 -1.46 -17.07 -11.53
C ALA A 87 -0.37 -18.12 -11.24
N MET A 88 0.70 -17.73 -10.54
CA MET A 88 1.79 -18.64 -10.16
C MET A 88 1.45 -19.51 -8.94
N SER A 89 0.41 -19.16 -8.17
CA SER A 89 -0.03 -19.98 -7.05
C SER A 89 -1.09 -20.99 -7.50
N GLY A 90 -1.03 -22.20 -6.94
CA GLY A 90 -2.10 -23.20 -7.09
C GLY A 90 -3.29 -22.99 -6.14
N VAL A 91 -3.43 -21.78 -5.56
CA VAL A 91 -4.55 -21.48 -4.64
C VAL A 91 -5.76 -21.09 -5.46
N GLU A 92 -6.83 -21.87 -5.39
CA GLU A 92 -8.08 -21.64 -6.12
C GLU A 92 -9.27 -22.02 -5.22
N PRO A 93 -10.47 -21.45 -5.44
CA PRO A 93 -10.80 -20.41 -6.42
C PRO A 93 -10.41 -19.00 -5.93
N VAL A 94 -10.82 -17.97 -6.66
CA VAL A 94 -10.55 -16.56 -6.33
C VAL A 94 -10.96 -16.21 -4.89
N SER A 95 -12.07 -16.72 -4.37
CA SER A 95 -12.46 -16.45 -2.98
C SER A 95 -11.40 -16.91 -1.96
N LEU A 96 -10.72 -18.03 -2.22
CA LEU A 96 -9.62 -18.48 -1.36
C LEU A 96 -8.38 -17.59 -1.52
N LYS A 97 -8.05 -17.18 -2.76
CA LYS A 97 -6.95 -16.22 -3.01
C LYS A 97 -7.19 -14.91 -2.25
N LEU A 98 -8.40 -14.36 -2.33
CA LEU A 98 -8.81 -13.13 -1.64
C LEU A 98 -8.74 -13.29 -0.11
N THR A 99 -9.00 -14.48 0.41
CA THR A 99 -8.94 -14.74 1.87
C THR A 99 -7.50 -14.66 2.37
N TRP A 100 -6.57 -15.26 1.62
CA TRP A 100 -5.14 -15.15 1.91
C TRP A 100 -4.61 -13.74 1.69
N ALA A 101 -5.03 -13.06 0.62
CA ALA A 101 -4.68 -11.68 0.35
C ALA A 101 -5.10 -10.79 1.52
N MET A 102 -6.34 -10.92 1.99
CA MET A 102 -6.81 -10.21 3.18
C MET A 102 -5.90 -10.45 4.39
N LEU A 103 -5.54 -11.69 4.71
CA LEU A 103 -4.63 -11.97 5.82
C LEU A 103 -3.24 -11.31 5.64
N LEU A 104 -2.60 -11.53 4.49
CA LEU A 104 -1.21 -11.15 4.23
C LEU A 104 -1.04 -9.66 3.98
N PHE A 105 -1.96 -9.06 3.22
CA PHE A 105 -2.05 -7.61 3.03
C PHE A 105 -2.40 -6.93 4.34
N GLY A 106 -3.30 -7.51 5.13
CA GLY A 106 -3.67 -7.00 6.45
C GLY A 106 -2.50 -6.86 7.40
N VAL A 107 -1.70 -7.92 7.54
CA VAL A 107 -0.47 -7.87 8.35
C VAL A 107 0.44 -6.75 7.86
N GLY A 108 0.67 -6.65 6.55
CA GLY A 108 1.52 -5.61 5.97
C GLY A 108 0.99 -4.19 6.23
N TYR A 109 -0.29 -3.95 5.96
CA TYR A 109 -0.90 -2.64 6.09
C TYR A 109 -1.06 -2.20 7.54
N VAL A 110 -1.31 -3.13 8.47
CA VAL A 110 -1.26 -2.83 9.92
C VAL A 110 0.12 -2.30 10.28
N ILE A 111 1.20 -2.91 9.76
CA ILE A 111 2.56 -2.40 10.00
C ILE A 111 2.73 -0.99 9.41
N TYR A 112 2.21 -0.71 8.22
CA TYR A 112 2.29 0.63 7.61
C TYR A 112 1.57 1.67 8.47
N VAL A 113 0.34 1.36 8.89
CA VAL A 113 -0.47 2.19 9.79
C VAL A 113 0.25 2.42 11.11
N LEU A 114 0.85 1.38 11.70
CA LEU A 114 1.60 1.51 12.95
C LEU A 114 2.83 2.42 12.80
N MET A 115 3.56 2.34 11.69
CA MET A 115 4.72 3.21 11.44
C MET A 115 4.31 4.67 11.23
N LEU A 116 3.26 4.92 10.46
CA LEU A 116 2.69 6.26 10.28
C LEU A 116 2.17 6.83 11.61
N TRP A 117 1.47 6.01 12.41
CA TRP A 117 0.95 6.40 13.72
C TRP A 117 2.06 6.71 14.71
N ARG A 118 3.11 5.88 14.76
CA ARG A 118 4.26 6.11 15.63
C ARG A 118 4.95 7.42 15.28
N HIS A 119 5.17 7.68 13.99
CA HIS A 119 5.74 8.95 13.56
C HIS A 119 4.84 10.15 13.89
N ASP A 120 3.52 10.04 13.68
CA ASP A 120 2.54 11.06 14.08
C ASP A 120 2.59 11.35 15.60
N ARG A 121 2.79 10.32 16.44
CA ARG A 121 2.99 10.47 17.89
C ARG A 121 4.29 11.18 18.23
N GLU A 122 5.39 10.79 17.59
CA GLU A 122 6.72 11.42 17.78
C GLU A 122 6.69 12.91 17.38
N SER A 123 6.09 13.25 16.24
CA SER A 123 5.97 14.63 15.77
C SER A 123 5.14 15.50 16.71
N VAL A 124 4.07 14.95 17.30
CA VAL A 124 3.22 15.68 18.26
C VAL A 124 3.95 15.90 19.58
N ALA A 125 4.69 14.90 20.07
CA ALA A 125 5.52 15.02 21.26
C ALA A 125 6.62 16.08 21.08
N ALA A 126 7.17 16.19 19.86
CA ALA A 126 8.12 17.23 19.48
C ALA A 126 7.50 18.62 19.22
N GLY A 127 6.18 18.79 19.37
CA GLY A 127 5.48 20.06 19.15
C GLY A 127 5.30 20.46 17.68
N GLN A 128 5.58 19.57 16.74
CA GLN A 128 5.55 19.82 15.30
C GLN A 128 4.28 19.28 14.61
N GLY A 129 3.34 18.75 15.38
CA GLY A 129 2.17 18.07 14.85
C GLY A 129 0.83 18.71 15.23
N ALA A 130 -0.16 18.40 14.41
CA ALA A 130 -1.57 18.67 14.65
C ALA A 130 -2.05 18.37 16.09
N ARG A 131 -2.64 19.36 16.79
CA ARG A 131 -3.19 19.19 18.15
C ARG A 131 -4.70 19.41 18.21
N GLY A 132 -5.42 18.53 18.92
CA GLY A 132 -6.85 18.69 19.19
C GLY A 132 -7.75 17.82 18.31
N LEU A 133 -9.07 18.06 18.40
CA LEU A 133 -10.10 17.20 17.77
C LEU A 133 -10.04 17.16 16.25
N TRP A 134 -9.55 18.23 15.60
CA TRP A 134 -9.41 18.29 14.14
C TRP A 134 -8.48 17.20 13.58
N ARG A 135 -7.55 16.68 14.39
CA ARG A 135 -6.70 15.53 14.05
C ARG A 135 -7.53 14.32 13.63
N TYR A 136 -8.72 14.14 14.18
CA TYR A 136 -9.63 13.04 13.88
C TYR A 136 -10.74 13.41 12.90
N GLY A 137 -10.83 14.69 12.51
CA GLY A 137 -11.92 15.20 11.67
C GLY A 137 -12.05 14.49 10.32
N LEU A 138 -10.93 14.07 9.72
CA LEU A 138 -10.91 13.34 8.45
C LEU A 138 -11.33 11.87 8.57
N ALA A 139 -11.30 11.28 9.77
CA ALA A 139 -11.65 9.88 9.95
C ALA A 139 -13.14 9.63 9.69
N LEU A 140 -14.01 10.55 10.12
CA LEU A 140 -15.46 10.40 9.96
C LEU A 140 -15.92 10.38 8.49
N PRO A 141 -15.57 11.36 7.62
CA PRO A 141 -15.97 11.32 6.22
C PRO A 141 -15.36 10.12 5.48
N LEU A 142 -14.11 9.73 5.80
CA LEU A 142 -13.51 8.53 5.21
C LEU A 142 -14.19 7.24 5.67
N LEU A 143 -14.58 7.14 6.94
CA LEU A 143 -15.34 6.01 7.45
C LEU A 143 -16.70 5.90 6.76
N ALA A 144 -17.43 7.02 6.64
CA ALA A 144 -18.72 7.06 5.96
C ALA A 144 -18.59 6.69 4.48
N GLY A 145 -17.60 7.24 3.78
CA GLY A 145 -17.31 6.92 2.38
C GLY A 145 -16.95 5.45 2.18
N ASN A 146 -16.05 4.90 3.00
CA ASN A 146 -15.68 3.49 2.95
C ASN A 146 -16.87 2.57 3.25
N LEU A 147 -17.72 2.91 4.23
CA LEU A 147 -18.92 2.12 4.52
C LEU A 147 -19.86 2.07 3.31
N LEU A 148 -20.15 3.21 2.70
CA LEU A 148 -21.00 3.29 1.51
C LEU A 148 -20.40 2.53 0.33
N ALA A 149 -19.10 2.71 0.08
CA ALA A 149 -18.39 2.00 -0.99
C ALA A 149 -18.44 0.48 -0.78
N TRP A 150 -18.23 0.00 0.45
CA TRP A 150 -18.29 -1.43 0.74
C TRP A 150 -19.69 -2.01 0.55
N LEU A 151 -20.73 -1.32 1.05
CA LEU A 151 -22.13 -1.76 0.86
C LEU A 151 -22.52 -1.84 -0.62
N GLN A 152 -22.08 -0.86 -1.43
CA GLN A 152 -22.49 -0.77 -2.83
C GLN A 152 -21.66 -1.65 -3.77
N HIS A 153 -20.36 -1.84 -3.48
CA HIS A 153 -19.43 -2.42 -4.45
C HIS A 153 -18.74 -3.70 -3.98
N VAL A 154 -18.58 -3.92 -2.67
CA VAL A 154 -17.84 -5.09 -2.15
C VAL A 154 -18.80 -6.15 -1.64
N GLN A 155 -19.71 -5.79 -0.73
CA GLN A 155 -20.63 -6.73 -0.09
C GLN A 155 -21.37 -7.64 -1.07
N PRO A 156 -21.93 -7.15 -2.21
CA PRO A 156 -22.66 -8.02 -3.13
C PRO A 156 -21.80 -9.14 -3.73
N GLY A 157 -20.49 -8.91 -3.91
CA GLY A 157 -19.56 -9.89 -4.45
C GLY A 157 -19.08 -10.92 -3.41
N VAL A 158 -18.93 -10.52 -2.15
CA VAL A 158 -18.37 -11.38 -1.09
C VAL A 158 -19.43 -12.02 -0.19
N GLN A 159 -20.72 -11.72 -0.37
CA GLN A 159 -21.79 -12.13 0.54
C GLN A 159 -21.89 -13.64 0.79
N ALA A 160 -21.53 -14.46 -0.22
CA ALA A 160 -21.56 -15.92 -0.14
C ALA A 160 -20.39 -16.51 0.67
N HIS A 161 -19.41 -15.69 1.05
CA HIS A 161 -18.17 -16.11 1.72
C HIS A 161 -18.03 -15.39 3.07
N PRO A 162 -18.55 -15.95 4.18
CA PRO A 162 -18.65 -15.24 5.46
C PRO A 162 -17.32 -14.65 5.96
N LEU A 163 -16.22 -15.41 5.84
CA LEU A 163 -14.89 -14.96 6.27
C LEU A 163 -14.41 -13.74 5.46
N LEU A 164 -14.59 -13.76 4.13
CA LEU A 164 -14.26 -12.63 3.26
C LEU A 164 -15.18 -11.44 3.52
N ARG A 165 -16.47 -11.67 3.69
CA ARG A 165 -17.44 -10.62 3.97
C ARG A 165 -17.08 -9.87 5.25
N ASP A 166 -16.90 -10.60 6.35
CA ASP A 166 -16.68 -10.00 7.66
C ASP A 166 -15.26 -9.41 7.76
N GLY A 167 -14.27 -10.08 7.18
CA GLY A 167 -12.89 -9.59 7.17
C GLY A 167 -12.69 -8.37 6.26
N SER A 168 -13.26 -8.36 5.05
CA SER A 168 -13.18 -7.20 4.15
C SER A 168 -13.91 -5.99 4.75
N PHE A 169 -15.03 -6.21 5.44
CA PHE A 169 -15.73 -5.17 6.18
C PHE A 169 -14.85 -4.58 7.28
N ALA A 170 -14.23 -5.43 8.11
CA ALA A 170 -13.33 -4.98 9.16
C ALA A 170 -12.14 -4.20 8.60
N PHE A 171 -11.50 -4.67 7.53
CA PHE A 171 -10.38 -4.00 6.87
C PHE A 171 -10.78 -2.63 6.34
N ASN A 172 -11.92 -2.58 5.68
CA ASN A 172 -12.46 -1.38 5.07
C ASN A 172 -12.78 -0.28 6.10
N LEU A 173 -13.30 -0.64 7.27
CA LEU A 173 -13.61 0.34 8.31
C LEU A 173 -12.44 0.64 9.26
N THR A 174 -11.34 -0.10 9.16
CA THR A 174 -10.17 0.09 10.04
C THR A 174 -8.97 0.58 9.24
N ILE A 175 -8.29 -0.31 8.54
CA ILE A 175 -7.03 -0.05 7.82
C ILE A 175 -7.25 0.98 6.70
N TYR A 176 -8.35 0.86 5.93
CA TYR A 176 -8.63 1.76 4.78
C TYR A 176 -9.09 3.15 5.21
N VAL A 177 -9.43 3.32 6.50
CA VAL A 177 -9.65 4.63 7.11
C VAL A 177 -8.35 5.15 7.74
N ALA A 178 -7.67 4.30 8.52
CA ALA A 178 -6.48 4.69 9.27
C ALA A 178 -5.32 5.12 8.37
N MET A 179 -5.06 4.39 7.28
CA MET A 179 -3.91 4.65 6.41
C MET A 179 -4.02 6.02 5.71
N PRO A 180 -5.11 6.38 5.01
CA PRO A 180 -5.24 7.72 4.43
C PRO A 180 -5.26 8.84 5.48
N VAL A 181 -5.91 8.63 6.63
CA VAL A 181 -5.94 9.63 7.72
C VAL A 181 -4.53 9.92 8.22
N LEU A 182 -3.74 8.88 8.50
CA LEU A 182 -2.39 9.06 9.01
C LEU A 182 -1.43 9.59 7.95
N ALA A 183 -1.59 9.17 6.69
CA ALA A 183 -0.81 9.72 5.58
C ALA A 183 -1.12 11.21 5.35
N MET A 184 -2.38 11.62 5.49
CA MET A 184 -2.76 13.03 5.42
C MET A 184 -2.18 13.84 6.58
N ARG A 185 -2.17 13.28 7.79
CA ARG A 185 -1.48 13.92 8.92
C ARG A 185 0.02 14.06 8.68
N TYR A 186 0.65 13.04 8.11
CA TYR A 186 2.06 13.13 7.70
C TYR A 186 2.28 14.27 6.70
N PHE A 187 1.43 14.37 5.68
CA PHE A 187 1.51 15.46 4.70
C PHE A 187 1.38 16.85 5.34
N ILE A 188 0.40 17.03 6.22
CA ILE A 188 0.23 18.29 6.97
C ILE A 188 1.45 18.57 7.86
N ASN A 189 1.92 17.58 8.63
CA ASN A 189 3.07 17.72 9.53
C ASN A 189 4.39 17.94 8.78
N SER A 190 4.47 17.56 7.50
CA SER A 190 5.59 17.87 6.61
C SER A 190 5.56 19.29 6.06
N GLY A 191 4.60 20.12 6.46
CA GLY A 191 4.43 21.48 5.93
C GLY A 191 4.00 21.48 4.47
N TRP A 192 3.21 20.50 4.04
CA TRP A 192 2.76 20.34 2.65
C TRP A 192 3.90 20.10 1.65
N ALA A 193 5.01 19.53 2.10
CA ALA A 193 6.14 19.18 1.24
C ALA A 193 5.79 18.08 0.23
N ILE A 194 6.53 18.04 -0.89
CA ILE A 194 6.32 17.06 -1.97
C ILE A 194 6.47 15.63 -1.44
N GLY A 195 7.47 15.39 -0.58
CA GLY A 195 7.62 14.08 0.07
C GLY A 195 6.39 13.65 0.88
N GLY A 196 5.72 14.60 1.56
CA GLY A 196 4.46 14.32 2.26
C GLY A 196 3.32 13.94 1.31
N LEU A 197 3.21 14.62 0.16
CA LEU A 197 2.22 14.31 -0.86
C LEU A 197 2.43 12.92 -1.46
N VAL A 198 3.69 12.53 -1.70
CA VAL A 198 4.05 11.18 -2.17
C VAL A 198 3.48 10.10 -1.25
N VAL A 199 3.70 10.23 0.06
CA VAL A 199 3.19 9.25 1.04
C VAL A 199 1.66 9.29 1.13
N LEU A 200 1.04 10.47 1.01
CA LEU A 200 -0.42 10.59 0.95
C LEU A 200 -1.01 9.84 -0.25
N ILE A 201 -0.45 10.03 -1.44
CA ILE A 201 -0.90 9.31 -2.64
C ILE A 201 -0.74 7.80 -2.42
N GLY A 202 0.41 7.35 -1.89
CA GLY A 202 0.62 5.95 -1.55
C GLY A 202 -0.44 5.39 -0.58
N GLY A 203 -0.73 6.15 0.47
CA GLY A 203 -1.73 5.79 1.48
C GLY A 203 -3.18 5.81 1.00
N ILE A 204 -3.47 6.41 -0.15
CA ILE A 204 -4.78 6.39 -0.81
C ILE A 204 -4.86 5.25 -1.83
N LEU A 205 -3.82 5.08 -2.65
CA LEU A 205 -3.80 4.08 -3.73
C LEU A 205 -3.89 2.65 -3.18
N ILE A 206 -3.21 2.35 -2.07
CA ILE A 206 -3.23 1.00 -1.47
C ILE A 206 -4.67 0.58 -1.09
N PRO A 207 -5.40 1.32 -0.22
CA PRO A 207 -6.80 1.01 0.08
C PRO A 207 -7.70 0.96 -1.17
N TYR A 208 -7.49 1.86 -2.13
CA TYR A 208 -8.31 1.92 -3.33
C TYR A 208 -8.10 0.71 -4.24
N SER A 209 -6.86 0.24 -4.41
CA SER A 209 -6.53 -1.03 -5.07
C SER A 209 -7.30 -2.18 -4.43
N ASP A 210 -7.25 -2.31 -3.11
CA ASP A 210 -7.93 -3.41 -2.44
C ASP A 210 -9.46 -3.36 -2.63
N LEU A 211 -10.07 -2.18 -2.66
CA LEU A 211 -11.49 -2.03 -3.00
C LEU A 211 -11.80 -2.50 -4.43
N ILE A 212 -10.93 -2.21 -5.40
CA ILE A 212 -11.06 -2.74 -6.77
C ILE A 212 -10.97 -4.26 -6.73
N LEU A 213 -9.97 -4.81 -6.06
CA LEU A 213 -9.70 -6.24 -5.95
C LEU A 213 -10.90 -6.99 -5.33
N PHE A 214 -11.41 -6.56 -4.18
CA PHE A 214 -12.57 -7.20 -3.54
C PHE A 214 -13.89 -6.95 -4.29
N GLY A 215 -14.06 -5.79 -4.93
CA GLY A 215 -15.30 -5.41 -5.61
C GLY A 215 -15.43 -5.96 -7.04
N SER A 216 -14.32 -6.35 -7.69
CA SER A 216 -14.33 -6.75 -9.10
C SER A 216 -14.07 -8.23 -9.36
N TRP A 217 -13.38 -8.95 -8.46
CA TRP A 217 -12.96 -10.33 -8.74
C TRP A 217 -14.03 -11.39 -8.49
N LEU A 218 -15.02 -11.09 -7.64
CA LEU A 218 -16.19 -11.94 -7.35
C LEU A 218 -17.50 -11.35 -7.89
N ARG A 219 -17.42 -10.48 -8.92
CA ARG A 219 -18.58 -9.75 -9.42
C ARG A 219 -19.62 -10.72 -10.00
N SER A 220 -20.90 -10.40 -9.78
CA SER A 220 -22.05 -11.20 -10.25
C SER A 220 -22.16 -12.60 -9.64
N GLY A 221 -21.53 -12.84 -8.48
CA GLY A 221 -21.62 -14.12 -7.76
C GLY A 221 -20.84 -15.26 -8.41
N VAL A 222 -19.93 -14.95 -9.35
CA VAL A 222 -19.04 -15.92 -9.97
C VAL A 222 -17.74 -15.98 -9.18
N ASP A 223 -17.31 -17.18 -8.81
CA ASP A 223 -16.04 -17.45 -8.14
C ASP A 223 -15.11 -18.22 -9.10
N PRO A 224 -14.41 -17.52 -10.02
CA PRO A 224 -13.58 -18.18 -11.01
C PRO A 224 -12.31 -18.77 -10.38
N ALA A 225 -11.65 -19.69 -11.07
CA ALA A 225 -10.36 -20.23 -10.62
C ALA A 225 -9.28 -19.13 -10.50
N VAL A 226 -9.26 -18.21 -11.48
CA VAL A 226 -8.29 -17.09 -11.55
C VAL A 226 -8.98 -15.79 -12.01
N PRO A 227 -8.48 -14.61 -11.60
CA PRO A 227 -8.98 -13.32 -12.07
C PRO A 227 -8.63 -13.07 -13.55
N SER A 228 -9.33 -12.15 -14.20
CA SER A 228 -8.94 -11.72 -15.55
C SER A 228 -7.66 -10.90 -15.54
N PHE A 229 -6.83 -11.08 -16.58
CA PHE A 229 -5.58 -10.34 -16.77
C PHE A 229 -5.77 -8.83 -16.69
N GLN A 230 -6.81 -8.28 -17.35
CA GLN A 230 -7.04 -6.84 -17.40
C GLN A 230 -7.33 -6.27 -16.00
N LEU A 231 -8.14 -6.96 -15.20
CA LEU A 231 -8.43 -6.53 -13.83
C LEU A 231 -7.18 -6.57 -12.96
N TYR A 232 -6.33 -7.59 -13.15
CA TYR A 232 -5.07 -7.68 -12.43
C TYR A 232 -4.10 -6.56 -12.82
N ALA A 233 -3.98 -6.22 -14.10
CA ALA A 233 -3.12 -5.14 -14.60
C ALA A 233 -3.53 -3.75 -14.15
N TYR A 234 -4.81 -3.41 -14.26
CA TYR A 234 -5.31 -2.14 -13.73
C TYR A 234 -5.10 -2.05 -12.22
N ASN A 235 -5.37 -3.14 -11.50
CA ASN A 235 -5.13 -3.18 -10.06
C ASN A 235 -3.65 -3.04 -9.74
N TRP A 236 -2.75 -3.65 -10.51
CA TRP A 236 -1.31 -3.59 -10.27
C TRP A 236 -0.74 -2.17 -10.36
N ILE A 237 -1.11 -1.38 -11.37
CA ILE A 237 -0.65 0.02 -11.49
C ILE A 237 -0.98 0.79 -10.21
N VAL A 238 -2.21 0.64 -9.72
CA VAL A 238 -2.70 1.31 -8.51
C VAL A 238 -1.98 0.76 -7.27
N TYR A 239 -1.95 -0.57 -7.13
CA TYR A 239 -1.38 -1.27 -6.00
C TYR A 239 0.13 -1.03 -5.85
N PHE A 240 0.91 -1.36 -6.88
CA PHE A 240 2.36 -1.22 -6.87
C PHE A 240 2.77 0.25 -6.81
N GLY A 241 2.03 1.14 -7.49
CA GLY A 241 2.15 2.58 -7.30
C GLY A 241 2.00 2.97 -5.84
N GLY A 242 0.95 2.49 -5.18
CA GLY A 242 0.73 2.65 -3.76
C GLY A 242 1.89 2.16 -2.89
N GLN A 243 2.33 0.91 -3.10
CA GLN A 243 3.42 0.27 -2.38
C GLN A 243 4.75 1.03 -2.55
N ALA A 244 5.11 1.40 -3.79
CA ALA A 244 6.34 2.12 -4.10
C ALA A 244 6.35 3.52 -3.45
N LEU A 245 5.26 4.27 -3.55
CA LEU A 245 5.17 5.61 -2.94
C LEU A 245 5.21 5.52 -1.40
N MET A 246 4.50 4.55 -0.82
CA MET A 246 4.55 4.29 0.63
C MET A 246 5.95 3.84 1.08
N ALA A 247 6.70 3.12 0.23
CA ALA A 247 8.08 2.72 0.52
C ALA A 247 9.06 3.89 0.64
N MET A 248 8.71 5.08 0.16
CA MET A 248 9.55 6.27 0.34
C MET A 248 9.43 6.87 1.76
N PHE A 249 8.38 6.54 2.51
CA PHE A 249 8.11 7.10 3.85
C PHE A 249 9.32 7.04 4.80
N PRO A 250 10.00 5.88 5.02
CA PRO A 250 11.14 5.85 5.93
C PRO A 250 12.29 6.77 5.50
N ALA A 251 12.59 6.83 4.20
CA ALA A 251 13.64 7.67 3.67
C ALA A 251 13.31 9.17 3.84
N LEU A 252 12.06 9.55 3.61
CA LEU A 252 11.58 10.92 3.75
C LEU A 252 11.53 11.38 5.22
N VAL A 253 11.26 10.47 6.16
CA VAL A 253 11.40 10.76 7.60
C VAL A 253 12.86 10.93 8.02
N MET A 254 13.78 10.16 7.41
CA MET A 254 15.22 10.30 7.68
C MET A 254 15.83 11.56 7.05
N GLN A 255 15.22 12.10 5.99
CA GLN A 255 15.64 13.32 5.29
C GLN A 255 14.45 14.27 5.08
N PRO A 256 13.93 14.89 6.15
CA PRO A 256 12.76 15.76 6.03
C PRO A 256 13.11 16.97 5.17
N GLU A 257 12.34 17.17 4.08
CA GLU A 257 12.43 18.36 3.25
C GLU A 257 12.08 19.60 4.08
N GLY A 258 12.87 20.67 3.95
CA GLY A 258 12.43 22.01 4.36
C GLY A 258 12.26 22.26 5.86
N ARG A 259 12.91 21.52 6.77
CA ARG A 259 13.10 22.03 8.14
C ARG A 259 14.03 23.24 8.09
N ALA A 260 13.45 24.42 7.84
CA ALA A 260 14.06 25.68 8.21
C ALA A 260 14.57 25.52 9.65
N LYS A 261 15.85 25.84 9.86
CA LYS A 261 16.33 26.11 11.22
C LYS A 261 15.38 27.17 11.77
N ALA A 262 14.57 26.84 12.77
CA ALA A 262 13.86 27.86 13.51
C ALA A 262 14.94 28.85 14.04
N PRO A 263 14.72 30.16 13.90
CA PRO A 263 15.66 31.16 14.40
C PRO A 263 15.89 31.02 15.91
#